data_AF-A0A937L649-F1
#
_entry.id   AF-A0A937L649-F1
#
_cell.length_a   1.000
_cell.length_b   1.000
_cell.length_c   1.000
_cell.angle_alpha   90.00
_cell.angle_beta   90.00
_cell.angle_gamma   90.00
#
_symmetry.space_group_name_H-M   'P 1'
#
loop_
_entity.id
_entity.type
_entity.pdbx_description
1 polymer ?
#
loop_
_entity_poly.entity_id
_entity_poly.type
_entity_poly.pdbx_seq_one_letter_code
_entity_poly.pdbx_strand_id
1 'polypeptide(L)'
;MARARSHYVCQDCGASHSRWSGKCEQCGGWNTLVEEAINTGTPGGLGKKGGGSGFGSGGSGSGGGGRGRADGLALNLVELTGAAEPPPRLSTGDAELDRVTGGGLVPGSALLIGGDPGIGKSTLLLQTAAKLARGGDSDGRAPVSVAYVSGEESVDQVRLRAERLEAADAPVQLAAGTAVRDILTTFDGPAAPDLLIIDSIQTMY
;
A
#
# COMPACT_ATOMS: atom_id res chain seq x y z
N MET A 1 4.85 -8.45 -32.52
CA MET A 1 5.00 -7.23 -31.71
C MET A 1 3.62 -6.80 -31.24
N ALA A 2 3.34 -6.85 -29.94
CA ALA A 2 2.05 -6.45 -29.39
C ALA A 2 1.90 -4.93 -29.52
N ARG A 3 0.86 -4.46 -30.22
CA ARG A 3 0.50 -3.04 -30.25
C ARG A 3 0.16 -2.58 -28.83
N ALA A 4 0.69 -1.44 -28.40
CA ALA A 4 0.27 -0.80 -27.17
C ALA A 4 -1.26 -0.60 -27.23
N ARG A 5 -1.97 -1.13 -26.24
CA ARG A 5 -3.40 -0.89 -26.09
C ARG A 5 -3.55 0.46 -25.38
N SER A 6 -4.12 1.44 -26.08
CA SER A 6 -4.52 2.72 -25.48
C SER A 6 -5.56 2.46 -24.38
N HIS A 7 -5.37 3.07 -23.21
CA HIS A 7 -6.27 2.97 -22.06
C HIS A 7 -6.76 4.38 -21.73
N TYR A 8 -8.06 4.57 -21.54
CA TYR A 8 -8.66 5.88 -21.29
C TYR A 8 -9.29 5.90 -19.91
N VAL A 9 -8.96 6.90 -19.09
CA VAL A 9 -9.48 7.06 -17.73
C VAL A 9 -10.24 8.37 -17.62
N CYS A 10 -11.47 8.29 -17.10
CA CYS A 10 -12.28 9.47 -16.80
C CYS A 10 -11.69 10.21 -15.59
N GLN A 11 -11.28 11.46 -15.76
CA GLN A 11 -10.69 12.27 -14.69
C GLN A 11 -11.71 12.68 -13.61
N ASP A 12 -13.01 12.60 -13.90
CA ASP A 12 -14.07 12.98 -12.96
C ASP A 12 -14.55 11.80 -12.10
N CYS A 13 -14.57 10.58 -12.65
CA CYS A 13 -15.17 9.41 -11.96
C CYS A 13 -14.29 8.15 -11.95
N GLY A 14 -13.08 8.20 -12.51
CA GLY A 14 -12.13 7.09 -12.52
C GLY A 14 -12.49 5.90 -13.43
N ALA A 15 -13.61 5.95 -14.16
CA ALA A 15 -14.02 4.87 -15.04
C ALA A 15 -13.00 4.63 -16.17
N SER A 16 -12.64 3.37 -16.39
CA SER A 16 -11.70 2.95 -17.42
C SER A 16 -12.42 2.48 -18.69
N HIS A 17 -11.93 2.92 -19.83
CA HIS A 17 -12.49 2.61 -21.14
C HIS A 17 -11.38 2.15 -22.10
N SER A 18 -11.71 1.17 -22.95
CA SER A 18 -10.77 0.60 -23.95
C SER A 18 -10.67 1.41 -25.25
N ARG A 19 -11.52 2.43 -25.39
CA ARG A 19 -11.61 3.31 -26.57
C ARG A 19 -12.10 4.69 -26.14
N TRP A 20 -11.67 5.72 -26.84
CA TRP A 20 -12.15 7.08 -26.61
C TRP A 20 -13.54 7.27 -27.24
N SER A 21 -14.47 7.86 -26.49
CA SER A 21 -15.85 8.13 -26.93
C SER A 21 -16.28 9.58 -26.72
N GLY A 22 -15.38 10.48 -26.31
CA GLY A 22 -15.66 11.90 -26.01
C GLY A 22 -16.54 12.15 -24.79
N LYS A 23 -17.37 11.19 -24.40
CA LYS A 23 -18.24 11.18 -23.23
C LYS A 23 -18.00 9.92 -22.41
N CYS A 24 -17.85 10.06 -21.09
CA CYS A 24 -17.78 8.93 -20.18
C CYS A 24 -19.14 8.23 -20.09
N GLU A 25 -19.18 6.91 -20.31
CA GLU A 25 -20.42 6.12 -20.25
C GLU A 25 -20.94 5.93 -18.81
N GLN A 26 -20.08 6.16 -17.81
CA GLN A 26 -20.40 6.00 -16.39
C GLN A 26 -21.01 7.27 -15.78
N CYS A 27 -20.31 8.41 -15.86
CA CYS A 27 -20.75 9.66 -15.25
C CYS A 27 -21.40 10.64 -16.23
N GLY A 28 -21.33 10.37 -17.54
CA GLY A 28 -21.88 11.24 -18.57
C GLY A 28 -21.07 12.52 -18.84
N GLY A 29 -19.95 12.73 -18.16
CA GLY A 29 -19.05 13.87 -18.38
C GLY A 29 -18.44 13.87 -19.78
N TRP A 30 -18.34 15.06 -20.39
CA TRP A 30 -17.74 15.26 -21.71
C TRP A 30 -16.29 15.72 -21.59
N ASN A 31 -15.42 15.26 -22.48
CA ASN A 31 -13.98 15.56 -22.50
C ASN A 31 -13.24 15.19 -21.21
N THR A 32 -13.80 14.30 -20.40
CA THR A 32 -13.20 13.82 -19.15
C THR A 32 -12.29 12.61 -19.35
N LEU A 33 -12.39 11.93 -20.50
CA LEU A 33 -11.59 10.76 -20.83
C LEU A 33 -10.20 11.17 -21.34
N VAL A 34 -9.18 10.87 -20.54
CA VAL A 34 -7.77 11.11 -20.86
C VAL A 34 -7.09 9.79 -21.19
N GLU A 35 -6.31 9.75 -22.28
CA GLU A 35 -5.47 8.59 -22.61
C GLU A 35 -4.33 8.50 -21.60
N GLU A 36 -4.33 7.45 -20.79
CA GLU A 36 -3.19 7.11 -19.94
C GLU A 36 -2.32 6.10 -20.68
N ALA A 37 -1.06 6.46 -20.87
CA ALA A 37 -0.06 5.49 -21.23
C ALA A 37 0.06 4.52 -20.06
N ILE A 38 -0.34 3.25 -20.25
CA ILE A 38 -0.01 2.21 -19.30
C ILE A 38 1.53 2.15 -19.26
N ASN A 39 2.11 2.71 -18.21
CA ASN A 39 3.51 2.53 -17.90
C ASN A 39 3.68 1.06 -17.46
N THR A 40 3.71 0.15 -18.43
CA THR A 40 4.21 -1.22 -18.26
C THR A 40 5.74 -1.23 -18.15
N GLY A 41 6.34 -0.13 -17.68
CA GLY A 41 7.76 -0.02 -17.46
C GLY A 41 8.13 -0.77 -16.20
N THR A 42 8.39 -2.07 -16.32
CA THR A 42 9.30 -2.77 -15.40
C THR A 42 10.53 -1.87 -15.21
N PRO A 43 11.07 -1.67 -13.98
CA PRO A 43 12.25 -0.84 -13.78
C PRO A 43 13.33 -1.22 -14.78
N GLY A 44 13.54 -0.37 -15.78
CA GLY A 44 14.47 -0.63 -16.86
C GLY A 44 15.87 -0.67 -16.27
N GLY A 45 16.62 -1.74 -16.54
CA GLY A 45 18.00 -1.84 -16.08
C GLY A 45 18.80 -0.62 -16.50
N LEU A 46 19.66 -0.12 -15.60
CA LEU A 46 20.59 0.97 -15.87
C LEU A 46 21.46 0.60 -17.07
N GLY A 47 21.08 1.06 -18.26
CA GLY A 47 21.89 0.88 -19.46
C GLY A 47 23.23 1.57 -19.25
N LYS A 48 24.34 0.82 -19.34
CA LYS A 48 25.69 1.40 -19.33
C LYS A 48 25.73 2.54 -20.37
N LYS A 49 25.90 3.78 -19.90
CA LYS A 49 26.37 4.88 -20.77
C LYS A 49 27.72 4.42 -21.31
N GLY A 50 27.76 4.02 -22.57
CA GLY A 50 29.00 3.72 -23.27
C GLY A 50 29.88 4.97 -23.21
N GLY A 51 31.01 4.86 -22.52
CA GLY A 51 32.08 5.84 -22.60
C GLY A 51 32.66 5.80 -23.99
N GLY A 52 32.11 6.62 -24.89
CA GLY A 52 32.71 6.90 -26.18
C GLY A 52 33.62 8.11 -26.04
N SER A 53 34.88 7.89 -25.67
CA SER A 53 35.94 8.80 -26.12
C SER A 53 36.03 8.65 -27.64
N GLY A 54 35.60 9.70 -28.34
CA GLY A 54 35.60 9.72 -29.80
C GLY A 54 36.99 9.51 -30.37
N PHE A 55 37.08 8.66 -31.37
CA PHE A 55 37.85 8.85 -32.62
C PHE A 55 37.32 7.82 -33.62
N GLY A 56 36.62 8.27 -34.65
CA GLY A 56 36.07 7.38 -35.68
C GLY A 56 35.24 8.14 -36.72
N SER A 57 35.87 8.40 -37.85
CA SER A 57 35.40 9.14 -39.01
C SER A 57 34.20 8.49 -39.74
N GLY A 58 33.28 9.34 -40.22
CA GLY A 58 32.65 9.21 -41.54
C GLY A 58 31.62 8.09 -41.76
N GLY A 59 30.36 8.47 -41.96
CA GLY A 59 29.34 7.57 -42.50
C GLY A 59 27.96 8.20 -42.49
N SER A 60 27.59 8.86 -43.59
CA SER A 60 26.25 9.37 -43.88
C SER A 60 25.22 8.23 -43.92
N GLY A 61 24.24 8.28 -43.03
CA GLY A 61 23.08 7.39 -43.03
C GLY A 61 21.86 8.10 -42.45
N SER A 62 20.98 8.56 -43.33
CA SER A 62 19.70 9.18 -43.03
C SER A 62 18.69 8.17 -42.49
N GLY A 63 17.93 8.56 -41.46
CA GLY A 63 16.60 8.02 -41.18
C GLY A 63 16.51 7.09 -39.96
N GLY A 64 15.82 7.56 -38.92
CA GLY A 64 15.39 6.72 -37.82
C GLY A 64 15.08 7.54 -36.58
N GLY A 65 13.81 7.93 -36.41
CA GLY A 65 13.33 8.67 -35.24
C GLY A 65 13.79 8.01 -33.94
N GLY A 66 14.72 8.68 -33.26
CA GLY A 66 15.20 8.29 -31.95
C GLY A 66 14.05 8.42 -30.96
N ARG A 67 13.46 7.27 -30.61
CA ARG A 67 12.69 7.12 -29.37
C ARG A 67 13.62 7.56 -28.25
N GLY A 68 13.40 8.77 -27.73
CA GLY A 68 14.08 9.26 -26.54
C GLY A 68 14.00 8.17 -25.50
N ARG A 69 15.16 7.67 -25.06
CA ARG A 69 15.22 6.93 -23.80
C ARG A 69 14.59 7.86 -22.77
N ALA A 70 13.64 7.37 -22.00
CA ALA A 70 13.17 8.09 -20.83
C ALA A 70 14.40 8.25 -19.91
N ASP A 71 15.12 9.34 -20.08
CA ASP A 71 16.19 9.74 -19.18
C ASP A 71 15.51 9.94 -17.83
N GLY A 72 15.97 9.20 -16.81
CA GLY A 72 15.37 9.25 -15.48
C GLY A 72 15.35 10.68 -14.93
N LEU A 73 14.37 10.98 -14.08
CA LEU A 73 14.32 12.24 -13.35
C LEU A 73 15.55 12.35 -12.43
N ALA A 74 16.29 13.45 -12.53
CA ALA A 74 17.36 13.75 -11.59
C ALA A 74 16.76 14.04 -10.21
N LEU A 75 17.23 13.32 -9.18
CA LEU A 75 16.80 13.54 -7.80
C LEU A 75 17.56 14.73 -7.20
N ASN A 76 16.85 15.58 -6.44
CA ASN A 76 17.48 16.60 -5.62
C ASN A 76 17.99 15.97 -4.32
N LEU A 77 19.30 15.98 -4.11
CA LEU A 77 19.91 15.50 -2.88
C LEU A 77 19.92 16.66 -1.87
N VAL A 78 19.48 16.38 -0.65
CA VAL A 78 19.53 17.33 0.48
C VAL A 78 20.42 16.75 1.57
N GLU A 79 20.99 17.62 2.40
CA GLU A 79 21.79 17.21 3.54
C GLU A 79 20.93 16.50 4.60
N LEU A 80 21.55 15.59 5.36
CA LEU A 80 20.88 14.91 6.47
C LEU A 80 20.52 15.88 7.60
N THR A 81 21.27 16.98 7.72
CA THR A 81 20.98 18.07 8.66
C THR A 81 19.76 18.85 8.18
N GLY A 82 18.70 18.80 8.97
CA GLY A 82 17.46 19.52 8.71
C GLY A 82 16.51 19.42 9.89
N ALA A 83 15.44 20.22 9.86
CA ALA A 83 14.34 20.11 10.80
C ALA A 83 13.13 19.52 10.07
N ALA A 84 12.47 18.56 10.71
CA ALA A 84 11.21 18.00 10.25
C ALA A 84 10.27 17.86 11.46
N GLU A 85 8.99 18.13 11.25
CA GLU A 85 7.97 17.88 12.26
C GLU A 85 7.69 16.37 12.31
N PRO A 86 7.70 15.74 13.50
CA PRO A 86 7.33 14.33 13.62
C PRO A 86 5.90 14.09 13.13
N PRO A 87 5.64 13.00 12.37
CA PRO A 87 4.29 12.69 11.93
C PRO A 87 3.39 12.39 13.14
N PRO A 88 2.06 12.62 13.02
CA PRO A 88 1.11 12.21 14.04
C PRO A 88 1.18 10.69 14.26
N ARG A 89 0.96 10.26 15.50
CA ARG A 89 1.03 8.85 15.90
C ARG A 89 -0.24 8.39 16.59
N LEU A 90 -0.67 7.19 16.25
CA LEU A 90 -1.69 6.45 16.96
C LEU A 90 -1.01 5.61 18.05
N SER A 91 -1.07 6.05 19.30
CA SER A 91 -0.56 5.23 20.40
C SER A 91 -1.48 4.01 20.62
N THR A 92 -0.84 2.87 20.87
CA THR A 92 -1.46 1.55 21.03
C THR A 92 -2.08 1.34 22.40
N GLY A 93 -1.77 2.25 23.34
CA GLY A 93 -2.12 2.14 24.76
C GLY A 93 -1.25 1.15 25.52
N ASP A 94 -0.38 0.39 24.85
CA ASP A 94 0.68 -0.39 25.48
C ASP A 94 1.97 0.42 25.49
N ALA A 95 2.48 0.74 26.68
CA ALA A 95 3.64 1.60 26.83
C ALA A 95 4.92 1.00 26.23
N GLU A 96 5.10 -0.32 26.29
CA GLU A 96 6.28 -0.98 25.74
C GLU A 96 6.18 -1.08 24.21
N LEU A 97 5.00 -1.37 23.67
CA LEU A 97 4.78 -1.36 22.22
C LEU A 97 4.93 0.05 21.64
N ASP A 98 4.39 1.06 22.32
CA ASP A 98 4.57 2.46 21.93
C ASP A 98 6.04 2.85 21.99
N ARG A 99 6.78 2.45 23.03
CA ARG A 99 8.22 2.68 23.12
C ARG A 99 8.98 2.05 21.95
N VAL A 100 8.68 0.80 21.59
CA VAL A 100 9.32 0.09 20.47
C VAL A 100 8.99 0.73 19.12
N THR A 101 7.78 1.26 18.96
CA THR A 101 7.35 1.93 17.71
C THR A 101 7.73 3.41 17.64
N GLY A 102 8.38 3.95 18.68
CA GLY A 102 8.82 5.35 18.73
C GLY A 102 7.70 6.34 19.08
N GLY A 103 6.76 5.92 19.93
CA GLY A 103 5.62 6.70 20.44
C GLY A 103 4.26 6.28 19.88
N GLY A 104 4.17 5.15 19.17
CA GLY A 104 2.93 4.66 18.54
C GLY A 104 3.04 4.50 17.02
N LEU A 105 1.96 4.01 16.43
CA LEU A 105 1.85 3.68 15.00
C LEU A 105 1.73 4.94 14.15
N VAL A 106 2.47 4.98 13.04
CA VAL A 106 2.41 6.11 12.09
C VAL A 106 1.40 5.78 10.98
N PRO A 107 0.40 6.65 10.71
CA PRO A 107 -0.52 6.45 9.59
C PRO A 107 0.20 6.37 8.25
N GLY A 108 -0.29 5.52 7.34
CA GLY A 108 0.34 5.32 6.03
C GLY A 108 1.70 4.61 6.07
N SER A 109 2.03 3.97 7.19
CA SER A 109 3.24 3.14 7.33
C SER A 109 2.90 1.65 7.37
N ALA A 110 3.92 0.81 7.19
CA ALA A 110 3.83 -0.63 7.40
C ALA A 110 4.78 -1.03 8.53
N LEU A 111 4.27 -1.82 9.49
CA LEU A 111 5.04 -2.38 10.59
C LEU A 111 5.14 -3.90 10.45
N LEU A 112 6.36 -4.43 10.44
CA LEU A 112 6.61 -5.87 10.41
C LEU A 112 6.95 -6.37 11.82
N ILE A 113 6.19 -7.35 12.31
CA ILE A 113 6.50 -8.05 13.56
C ILE A 113 7.10 -9.42 13.24
N GLY A 114 8.41 -9.53 13.44
CA GLY A 114 9.16 -10.77 13.29
C GLY A 114 9.34 -11.53 14.61
N GLY A 115 9.58 -12.83 14.53
CA GLY A 115 9.87 -13.68 15.68
C GLY A 115 9.54 -15.14 15.42
N ASP A 116 10.07 -16.02 16.26
CA ASP A 116 9.91 -17.47 16.10
C ASP A 116 8.43 -17.91 16.14
N PRO A 117 8.06 -19.02 15.48
CA PRO A 117 6.75 -19.62 15.65
C PRO A 117 6.43 -19.87 17.13
N GLY A 118 5.21 -19.54 17.55
CA GLY A 118 4.78 -19.73 18.94
C GLY A 118 5.24 -18.69 19.96
N ILE A 119 6.09 -17.71 19.59
CA ILE A 119 6.55 -16.67 20.54
C ILE A 119 5.44 -15.68 21.00
N GLY A 120 4.26 -15.74 20.37
CA GLY A 120 3.10 -14.92 20.75
C GLY A 120 2.79 -13.72 19.85
N LYS A 121 3.32 -13.67 18.61
CA LYS A 121 3.06 -12.56 17.66
C LYS A 121 1.56 -12.30 17.44
N SER A 122 0.81 -13.33 17.04
CA SER A 122 -0.63 -13.23 16.82
C SER A 122 -1.39 -12.87 18.09
N THR A 123 -0.91 -13.31 19.27
CA THR A 123 -1.51 -12.94 20.55
C THR A 123 -1.33 -11.46 20.82
N LEU A 124 -0.12 -10.93 20.66
CA LEU A 124 0.18 -9.50 20.81
C LEU A 124 -0.64 -8.66 19.83
N LEU A 125 -0.72 -9.09 18.56
CA LEU A 125 -1.50 -8.40 17.53
C LEU A 125 -2.99 -8.37 17.88
N LEU A 126 -3.57 -9.50 18.31
CA LEU A 126 -4.99 -9.58 18.66
C LEU A 126 -5.33 -8.73 19.90
N GLN A 127 -4.46 -8.72 20.92
CA GLN A 127 -4.62 -7.84 22.09
C GLN A 127 -4.52 -6.36 21.71
N THR A 128 -3.54 -6.01 20.86
CA THR A 128 -3.36 -4.64 20.37
C THR A 128 -4.57 -4.19 19.55
N ALA A 129 -5.06 -5.05 18.66
CA ALA A 129 -6.25 -4.81 17.84
C ALA A 129 -7.46 -4.51 18.71
N ALA A 130 -7.73 -5.36 19.70
CA ALA A 130 -8.85 -5.20 20.60
C ALA A 130 -8.77 -3.91 21.41
N LYS A 131 -7.58 -3.58 21.94
CA LYS A 131 -7.35 -2.37 22.72
C LYS A 131 -7.56 -1.10 21.90
N LEU A 132 -7.01 -1.04 20.69
CA LEU A 132 -7.21 0.09 19.77
C LEU A 132 -8.67 0.22 19.33
N ALA A 133 -9.32 -0.90 19.02
CA ALA A 133 -10.71 -0.91 18.57
C ALA A 133 -11.70 -0.45 19.65
N ARG A 134 -11.43 -0.77 20.92
CA ARG A 134 -12.24 -0.26 22.03
C ARG A 134 -12.02 1.23 22.28
N GLY A 135 -10.84 1.76 21.96
CA GLY A 135 -10.40 3.04 22.50
C GLY A 135 -10.15 2.92 24.00
N GLY A 136 -10.09 4.06 24.70
CA GLY A 136 -9.82 4.07 26.15
C GLY A 136 -10.75 5.00 26.91
N ASP A 137 -11.57 4.44 27.80
CA ASP A 137 -12.30 5.22 28.82
C ASP A 137 -11.34 5.86 29.84
N SER A 138 -10.20 5.21 30.13
CA SER A 138 -9.18 5.63 31.10
C SER A 138 -8.20 6.69 30.58
N ASP A 139 -7.99 6.74 29.27
CA ASP A 139 -6.95 7.54 28.61
C ASP A 139 -7.51 8.41 27.47
N GLY A 140 -8.85 8.51 27.38
CA GLY A 140 -9.58 9.50 26.57
C GLY A 140 -9.46 9.31 25.06
N ARG A 141 -9.01 8.14 24.62
CA ARG A 141 -8.65 7.88 23.22
C ARG A 141 -9.87 7.43 22.43
N ALA A 142 -10.08 8.04 21.28
CA ALA A 142 -11.13 7.63 20.36
C ALA A 142 -10.91 6.16 19.89
N PRO A 143 -11.99 5.39 19.73
CA PRO A 143 -11.95 4.08 19.08
C PRO A 143 -11.33 4.16 17.69
N VAL A 144 -10.52 3.16 17.34
CA VAL A 144 -9.88 3.03 16.02
C VAL A 144 -10.61 1.98 15.21
N SER A 145 -10.88 2.23 13.94
CA SER A 145 -11.43 1.17 13.08
C SER A 145 -10.34 0.15 12.75
N VAL A 146 -10.51 -1.10 13.19
CA VAL A 146 -9.50 -2.16 13.02
C VAL A 146 -10.07 -3.32 12.22
N ALA A 147 -9.32 -3.80 11.23
CA ALA A 147 -9.55 -5.07 10.56
C ALA A 147 -8.38 -6.03 10.78
N TYR A 148 -8.69 -7.28 11.07
CA TYR A 148 -7.73 -8.36 11.24
C TYR A 148 -8.00 -9.44 10.19
N VAL A 149 -7.04 -9.63 9.29
CA VAL A 149 -7.10 -10.64 8.24
C VAL A 149 -6.12 -11.76 8.58
N SER A 150 -6.67 -12.94 8.78
CA SER A 150 -5.88 -14.15 9.04
C SER A 150 -5.75 -14.98 7.77
N GLY A 151 -4.54 -15.41 7.44
CA GLY A 151 -4.30 -16.43 6.41
C GLY A 151 -3.94 -17.81 6.99
N GLU A 152 -3.61 -17.89 8.28
CA GLU A 152 -3.27 -19.15 8.95
C GLU A 152 -4.47 -19.82 9.65
N GLU A 153 -5.27 -19.02 10.34
CA GLU A 153 -6.41 -19.48 11.17
C GLU A 153 -7.75 -19.08 10.55
N SER A 154 -8.79 -19.89 10.77
CA SER A 154 -10.16 -19.53 10.43
C SER A 154 -10.70 -18.45 11.38
N VAL A 155 -11.77 -17.76 10.95
CA VAL A 155 -12.44 -16.72 11.78
C VAL A 155 -12.86 -17.29 13.15
N ASP A 156 -13.37 -18.52 13.20
CA ASP A 156 -13.81 -19.13 14.45
C ASP A 156 -12.63 -19.48 15.38
N GLN A 157 -11.48 -19.89 14.82
CA GLN A 157 -10.27 -20.10 15.61
C GLN A 157 -9.76 -18.80 16.22
N VAL A 158 -9.75 -17.70 15.46
CA VAL A 158 -9.39 -16.37 15.95
C VAL A 158 -10.35 -15.91 17.05
N ARG A 159 -11.67 -16.12 16.89
CA ARG A 159 -12.68 -15.81 17.92
C ARG A 159 -12.43 -16.55 19.23
N LEU A 160 -12.18 -17.86 19.17
CA LEU A 160 -11.87 -18.66 20.38
C LEU A 160 -10.60 -18.16 21.09
N ARG A 161 -9.63 -17.62 20.36
CA ARG A 161 -8.46 -16.96 20.97
C ARG A 161 -8.83 -15.63 21.60
N ALA A 162 -9.63 -14.80 20.91
CA ALA A 162 -10.10 -13.52 21.44
C ALA A 162 -10.88 -13.72 22.75
N GLU A 163 -11.71 -14.76 22.87
CA GLU A 163 -12.40 -15.11 24.11
C GLU A 163 -11.42 -15.39 25.27
N ARG A 164 -10.39 -16.20 25.02
CA ARG A 164 -9.35 -16.50 26.04
C ARG A 164 -8.54 -15.28 26.46
N LEU A 165 -8.45 -14.28 25.59
CA LEU A 165 -7.74 -13.02 25.83
C LEU A 165 -8.68 -11.92 26.36
N GLU A 166 -9.94 -12.24 26.68
CA GLU A 166 -10.95 -11.29 27.14
C GLU A 166 -11.15 -10.11 26.15
N ALA A 167 -11.05 -10.43 24.85
CA ALA A 167 -11.07 -9.51 23.74
C ALA A 167 -12.28 -9.69 22.79
N ALA A 168 -13.17 -10.65 23.06
CA ALA A 168 -14.23 -11.07 22.13
C ALA A 168 -15.32 -10.01 21.87
N ASP A 169 -15.51 -9.07 22.79
CA ASP A 169 -16.44 -7.94 22.69
C ASP A 169 -15.83 -6.71 21.98
N ALA A 170 -14.53 -6.73 21.66
CA ALA A 170 -13.90 -5.62 20.95
C ALA A 170 -14.44 -5.51 19.51
N PRO A 171 -14.70 -4.30 18.99
CA PRO A 171 -15.29 -4.09 17.67
C PRO A 171 -14.24 -4.22 16.55
N VAL A 172 -13.61 -5.39 16.45
CA VAL A 172 -12.61 -5.72 15.42
C VAL A 172 -13.29 -6.45 14.26
N GLN A 173 -13.09 -5.98 13.02
CA GLN A 173 -13.57 -6.67 11.83
C GLN A 173 -12.64 -7.84 11.51
N LEU A 174 -13.17 -9.05 11.36
CA LEU A 174 -12.38 -10.26 11.10
C LEU A 174 -12.63 -10.79 9.69
N ALA A 175 -11.56 -11.19 9.01
CA ALA A 175 -11.64 -11.96 7.77
C ALA A 175 -10.60 -13.08 7.77
N ALA A 176 -10.90 -14.16 7.04
CA ALA A 176 -9.94 -15.20 6.72
C ALA A 176 -9.71 -15.19 5.21
N GLY A 177 -8.46 -15.06 4.77
CA GLY A 177 -8.13 -14.93 3.35
C GLY A 177 -6.63 -14.81 3.11
N THR A 178 -6.22 -15.22 1.92
CA THR A 178 -4.80 -15.32 1.52
C THR A 178 -4.49 -14.57 0.22
N ALA A 179 -5.50 -14.27 -0.60
CA ALA A 179 -5.32 -13.51 -1.83
C ALA A 179 -5.23 -12.01 -1.53
N VAL A 180 -4.07 -11.40 -1.79
CA VAL A 180 -3.84 -9.96 -1.52
C VAL A 180 -4.81 -9.09 -2.30
N ARG A 181 -5.15 -9.48 -3.54
CA ARG A 181 -6.11 -8.73 -4.37
C ARG A 181 -7.50 -8.67 -3.75
N ASP A 182 -7.97 -9.77 -3.17
CA ASP A 182 -9.29 -9.82 -2.57
C ASP A 182 -9.32 -8.99 -1.28
N ILE A 183 -8.24 -9.06 -0.50
CA ILE A 183 -8.04 -8.22 0.70
C ILE A 183 -8.06 -6.75 0.33
N LEU A 184 -7.27 -6.34 -0.68
CA LEU A 184 -7.24 -4.95 -1.13
C LEU A 184 -8.59 -4.49 -1.68
N THR A 185 -9.27 -5.32 -2.47
CA THR A 185 -10.61 -5.02 -3.01
C THR A 185 -11.63 -4.84 -1.89
N THR A 186 -11.52 -5.60 -0.81
CA THR A 186 -12.40 -5.47 0.37
C THR A 186 -12.29 -4.09 1.03
N PHE A 187 -11.11 -3.47 0.95
CA PHE A 187 -10.84 -2.17 1.55
C PHE A 187 -10.67 -1.04 0.52
N ASP A 188 -11.01 -1.28 -0.74
CA ASP A 188 -10.99 -0.27 -1.81
C ASP A 188 -12.26 0.59 -1.73
N GLY A 189 -12.25 1.58 -0.84
CA GLY A 189 -13.38 2.49 -0.65
C GLY A 189 -13.46 3.15 0.72
N PRO A 190 -14.58 3.82 1.05
CA PRO A 190 -14.75 4.57 2.30
C PRO A 190 -14.83 3.69 3.55
N ALA A 191 -14.84 2.35 3.40
CA ALA A 191 -14.86 1.39 4.49
C ALA A 191 -13.46 0.89 4.89
N ALA A 192 -12.39 1.50 4.37
CA ALA A 192 -11.02 1.16 4.75
C ALA A 192 -10.78 1.40 6.27
N PRO A 193 -10.19 0.43 6.98
CA PRO A 193 -9.89 0.59 8.40
C PRO A 193 -8.69 1.54 8.59
N ASP A 194 -8.64 2.19 9.75
CA ASP A 194 -7.48 2.98 10.19
C ASP A 194 -6.26 2.07 10.46
N LEU A 195 -6.53 0.82 10.89
CA LEU A 195 -5.52 -0.22 11.11
C LEU A 195 -5.93 -1.54 10.45
N LEU A 196 -5.11 -2.01 9.52
CA LEU A 196 -5.20 -3.34 8.94
C LEU A 196 -4.07 -4.23 9.48
N ILE A 197 -4.44 -5.35 10.10
CA ILE A 197 -3.51 -6.39 10.57
C ILE A 197 -3.59 -7.59 9.63
N ILE A 198 -2.43 -8.08 9.19
CA ILE A 198 -2.28 -9.26 8.36
C ILE A 198 -1.50 -10.33 9.14
N ASP A 199 -2.12 -11.46 9.44
CA ASP A 199 -1.53 -12.58 10.19
C ASP A 199 -1.68 -13.90 9.41
N SER A 200 -0.70 -14.37 8.64
CA SER A 200 0.66 -13.84 8.49
C SER A 200 1.01 -13.61 7.02
N ILE A 201 1.97 -12.72 6.78
CA ILE A 201 2.41 -12.35 5.42
C ILE A 201 2.91 -13.55 4.60
N GLN A 202 3.42 -14.60 5.27
CA GLN A 202 3.91 -15.83 4.64
C GLN A 202 2.81 -16.61 3.91
N THR A 203 1.55 -16.38 4.29
CA THR A 203 0.38 -17.04 3.69
C THR A 203 -0.25 -16.22 2.56
N MET A 204 0.26 -15.02 2.29
CA MET A 204 -0.32 -14.07 1.33
C MET A 204 0.25 -14.29 -0.07
N TYR A 205 -0.60 -14.24 -1.10
CA TYR A 205 -0.22 -14.36 -2.51
C TYR A 205 -0.91 -13.36 -3.44
#